data_AF-A0A7G9QWY3-F1
#
_entry.id   AF-A0A7G9QWY3-F1
#
_cell.length_a   1.000
_cell.length_b   1.000
_cell.length_c   1.000
_cell.angle_alpha   90.00
_cell.angle_beta   90.00
_cell.angle_gamma   90.00
#
_symmetry.space_group_name_H-M   'P 1'
#
loop_
_entity.id
_entity.type
_entity.pdbx_description
1 polymer ?
#
loop_
_entity_poly.entity_id
_entity_poly.type
_entity_poly.pdbx_seq_one_letter_code
_entity_poly.pdbx_strand_id
1 'polypeptide(L)'
;MNKNLLAASLLAILTLAGCARREEPEPQTPPQAAAPVSEAEVEKLVPKATIAPVNVQIMLSPKAQTLLASKSEKVMVLATYAGDPRATEQAQKMADPQSGMIKLGENKQTLDGAGSVVFQDDVIDKTRLDSIVGEVQLTINVTSAKAAASENLLACPFYWKTLAEASKEHIQIACTTFAEVKE
;
A
#
# COMPACT_ATOMS: atom_id res chain seq x y z
N MET A 1 40.34 60.89 9.43
CA MET A 1 41.83 60.86 9.46
C MET A 1 42.22 59.62 10.25
N ASN A 2 43.01 58.63 9.85
CA ASN A 2 43.82 58.25 8.69
C ASN A 2 44.01 56.72 8.83
N LYS A 3 43.76 55.90 7.80
CA LYS A 3 44.73 55.32 6.85
C LYS A 3 45.85 54.43 7.44
N ASN A 4 45.81 53.16 7.00
CA ASN A 4 46.87 52.29 6.45
C ASN A 4 48.16 52.00 7.24
N LEU A 5 48.59 50.73 7.25
CA LEU A 5 49.98 50.21 7.18
C LEU A 5 49.89 48.66 7.23
N LEU A 6 50.17 47.84 6.19
CA LEU A 6 51.41 47.50 5.48
C LEU A 6 52.62 47.13 6.38
N ALA A 7 53.05 45.86 6.27
CA ALA A 7 54.42 45.41 5.94
C ALA A 7 55.12 44.41 6.91
N ALA A 8 55.94 43.56 6.24
CA ALA A 8 57.13 42.82 6.69
C ALA A 8 56.91 41.57 7.58
N SER A 9 57.10 40.35 7.05
CA SER A 9 58.40 39.66 6.84
C SER A 9 59.13 39.33 8.13
N LEU A 10 59.29 38.03 8.44
CA LEU A 10 60.60 37.45 8.80
C LEU A 10 60.59 35.92 8.65
N LEU A 11 61.50 35.44 7.81
CA LEU A 11 61.95 34.05 7.71
C LEU A 11 62.57 33.59 9.04
N ALA A 12 62.32 32.34 9.43
CA ALA A 12 63.31 31.51 10.13
C ALA A 12 63.07 30.02 9.81
N ILE A 13 63.97 29.50 8.98
CA ILE A 13 64.16 28.09 8.63
C ILE A 13 64.88 27.42 9.81
N LEU A 14 64.48 26.21 10.21
CA LEU A 14 65.39 25.23 10.81
C LEU A 14 64.84 23.79 10.70
N THR A 15 65.52 23.02 9.87
CA THR A 15 65.35 21.59 9.62
C THR A 15 66.19 20.76 10.60
N LEU A 16 65.65 19.67 11.15
CA LEU A 16 66.12 18.27 10.96
C LEU A 16 65.70 17.31 12.09
N ALA A 17 65.11 16.21 11.61
CA ALA A 17 65.25 14.81 12.05
C ALA A 17 64.65 14.33 13.38
N GLY A 18 63.66 13.43 13.29
CA GLY A 18 63.24 12.58 14.40
C GLY A 18 61.93 11.81 14.19
N CYS A 19 61.92 10.85 13.25
CA CYS A 19 61.06 9.66 13.19
C CYS A 19 59.56 9.78 13.54
N ALA A 20 58.73 10.12 12.55
CA ALA A 20 57.39 9.53 12.43
C ALA A 20 57.09 9.35 10.94
N ARG A 21 57.08 8.10 10.51
CA ARG A 21 56.70 7.67 9.17
C ARG A 21 55.26 8.13 8.94
N ARG A 22 55.07 9.21 8.18
CA ARG A 22 53.75 9.62 7.70
C ARG A 22 53.47 8.75 6.48
N GLU A 23 52.58 7.77 6.64
CA GLU A 23 51.93 7.14 5.49
C GLU A 23 51.26 8.24 4.67
N GLU A 24 51.75 8.44 3.45
CA GLU A 24 50.97 9.12 2.42
C GLU A 24 49.69 8.30 2.24
N PRO A 25 48.50 8.93 2.31
CA PRO A 25 47.30 8.24 1.90
C PRO A 25 47.48 7.90 0.43
N GLU A 26 47.51 6.60 0.12
CA GLU A 26 47.35 6.11 -1.24
C GLU A 26 46.12 6.79 -1.87
N PRO A 27 46.12 7.06 -3.19
CA PRO A 27 44.94 7.58 -3.87
C PRO A 27 43.79 6.58 -3.65
N GLN A 28 42.93 6.88 -2.68
CA GLN A 28 41.73 6.11 -2.45
C GLN A 28 40.89 6.27 -3.70
N THR A 29 40.82 5.19 -4.48
CA THR A 29 39.77 5.03 -5.48
C THR A 29 38.46 5.28 -4.74
N PRO A 30 37.62 6.23 -5.19
CA PRO A 30 36.37 6.51 -4.49
C PRO A 30 35.59 5.21 -4.33
N PRO A 31 34.90 4.99 -3.20
CA PRO A 31 34.09 3.80 -3.02
C PRO A 31 33.16 3.70 -4.22
N GLN A 32 33.35 2.64 -5.01
CA GLN A 32 32.51 2.35 -6.15
C GLN A 32 31.10 2.19 -5.60
N ALA A 33 30.25 3.18 -5.84
CA ALA A 33 28.83 3.07 -5.56
C ALA A 33 28.36 1.78 -6.20
N ALA A 34 27.74 0.90 -5.41
CA ALA A 34 27.08 -0.30 -5.93
C ALA A 34 26.22 0.13 -7.12
N ALA A 35 26.38 -0.55 -8.26
CA ALA A 35 25.57 -0.27 -9.44
C ALA A 35 24.08 -0.28 -9.01
N PRO A 36 23.25 0.67 -9.49
CA PRO A 36 21.84 0.67 -9.18
C PRO A 36 21.24 -0.66 -9.66
N VAL A 37 20.74 -1.45 -8.71
CA VAL A 37 20.04 -2.70 -8.99
C VAL A 37 18.82 -2.36 -9.82
N SER A 38 18.65 -3.00 -10.98
CA SER A 38 17.53 -2.67 -11.87
C SER A 38 16.18 -2.96 -11.19
N GLU A 39 15.15 -2.14 -11.43
CA GLU A 39 13.80 -2.37 -10.87
C GLU A 39 13.29 -3.78 -11.18
N ALA A 40 13.55 -4.29 -12.37
CA ALA A 40 13.21 -5.65 -12.78
C ALA A 40 13.93 -6.75 -11.96
N GLU A 41 15.08 -6.46 -11.37
CA GLU A 41 15.83 -7.38 -10.52
C GLU A 41 15.34 -7.32 -9.06
N VAL A 42 14.87 -6.15 -8.62
CA VAL A 42 14.14 -6.00 -7.35
C VAL A 42 12.80 -6.72 -7.39
N GLU A 43 12.05 -6.64 -8.51
CA GLU A 43 10.75 -7.32 -8.68
C GLU A 43 10.84 -8.85 -8.53
N LYS A 44 11.98 -9.45 -8.89
CA LYS A 44 12.17 -10.92 -8.79
C LYS A 44 12.24 -11.42 -7.35
N LEU A 45 12.54 -10.53 -6.40
CA LEU A 45 12.65 -10.86 -4.99
C LEU A 45 11.30 -10.77 -4.26
N VAL A 46 10.28 -10.20 -4.90
CA VAL A 46 8.96 -10.01 -4.30
C VAL A 46 8.17 -11.33 -4.31
N PRO A 47 7.48 -11.69 -3.22
CA PRO A 47 6.64 -12.88 -3.16
C PRO A 47 5.63 -12.95 -4.31
N LYS A 48 5.34 -14.16 -4.80
CA LYS A 48 4.31 -14.38 -5.82
C LYS A 48 2.93 -14.27 -5.20
N ALA A 49 1.98 -13.78 -6.00
CA ALA A 49 0.57 -13.72 -5.68
C ALA A 49 -0.01 -15.04 -5.11
N THR A 50 -0.53 -14.95 -3.89
CA THR A 50 -1.38 -15.96 -3.26
C THR A 50 -2.81 -15.81 -3.76
N ILE A 51 -3.42 -16.92 -4.19
CA ILE A 51 -4.83 -16.99 -4.60
C ILE A 51 -5.56 -17.91 -3.62
N ALA A 52 -6.48 -17.36 -2.85
CA ALA A 52 -7.21 -18.08 -1.82
C ALA A 52 -8.57 -17.41 -1.53
N PRO A 53 -9.56 -18.18 -1.05
CA PRO A 53 -10.83 -17.62 -0.59
C PRO A 53 -10.65 -16.81 0.69
N VAL A 54 -11.58 -15.88 0.94
CA VAL A 54 -11.56 -15.02 2.13
C VAL A 54 -12.92 -15.02 2.82
N ASN A 55 -12.90 -15.15 4.14
CA ASN A 55 -14.10 -15.11 4.98
C ASN A 55 -14.21 -13.74 5.64
N VAL A 56 -15.39 -13.12 5.52
CA VAL A 56 -15.65 -11.78 6.06
C VAL A 56 -16.92 -11.81 6.90
N GLN A 57 -16.81 -11.37 8.15
CA GLN A 57 -17.92 -11.16 9.06
C GLN A 57 -18.29 -9.69 9.11
N ILE A 58 -19.53 -9.38 8.74
CA ILE A 58 -20.10 -8.05 8.93
C ILE A 58 -20.85 -8.01 10.26
N MET A 59 -20.57 -7.00 11.06
CA MET A 59 -21.29 -6.69 12.29
C MET A 59 -21.93 -5.31 12.15
N LEU A 60 -23.13 -5.15 12.73
CA LEU A 60 -23.85 -3.88 12.75
C LEU A 60 -24.09 -3.46 14.20
N SER A 61 -23.94 -2.17 14.49
CA SER A 61 -24.45 -1.63 15.75
C SER A 61 -25.98 -1.78 15.83
N PRO A 62 -26.58 -1.78 17.04
CA PRO A 62 -28.04 -1.80 17.18
C PRO A 62 -28.75 -0.66 16.43
N LYS A 63 -28.17 0.54 16.44
CA LYS A 63 -28.68 1.71 15.70
C LYS A 63 -28.60 1.48 14.18
N ALA A 64 -27.50 0.93 13.67
CA ALA A 64 -27.34 0.61 12.25
C ALA A 64 -28.33 -0.47 11.78
N GLN A 65 -28.50 -1.55 12.55
CA GLN A 65 -29.47 -2.61 12.26
C GLN A 65 -30.90 -2.05 12.20
N THR A 66 -31.27 -1.21 13.17
CA THR A 66 -32.59 -0.56 13.22
C THR A 66 -32.80 0.38 12.03
N LEU A 67 -31.78 1.17 11.68
CA LEU A 67 -31.86 2.11 10.55
C LEU A 67 -32.08 1.38 9.23
N LEU A 68 -31.28 0.34 8.93
CA LEU A 68 -31.44 -0.46 7.71
C LEU A 68 -32.84 -1.07 7.63
N ALA A 69 -33.32 -1.70 8.70
CA ALA A 69 -34.66 -2.30 8.76
C ALA A 69 -35.76 -1.26 8.51
N SER A 70 -35.67 -0.07 9.12
CA SER A 70 -36.64 1.01 8.93
C SER A 70 -36.71 1.54 7.50
N LYS A 71 -35.64 1.34 6.72
CA LYS A 71 -35.52 1.74 5.32
C LYS A 71 -35.70 0.58 4.35
N SER A 72 -35.98 -0.63 4.83
CA SER A 72 -36.00 -1.87 4.03
C SER A 72 -34.71 -2.04 3.20
N GLU A 73 -33.58 -1.64 3.80
CA GLU A 73 -32.30 -1.55 3.11
C GLU A 73 -31.39 -2.71 3.52
N LYS A 74 -30.54 -3.15 2.58
CA LYS A 74 -29.62 -4.26 2.76
C LYS A 74 -28.18 -3.78 2.95
N VAL A 75 -27.30 -4.67 3.39
CA VAL A 75 -25.84 -4.45 3.38
C VAL A 75 -25.27 -4.93 2.06
N MET A 76 -24.44 -4.11 1.41
CA MET A 76 -23.63 -4.50 0.25
C MET A 76 -22.17 -4.59 0.68
N VAL A 77 -21.53 -5.72 0.39
CA VAL A 77 -20.10 -5.98 0.61
C VAL A 77 -19.44 -6.14 -0.75
N LEU A 78 -18.45 -5.30 -1.05
CA LEU A 78 -17.69 -5.34 -2.29
C LEU A 78 -16.24 -5.68 -2.00
N ALA A 79 -15.78 -6.84 -2.47
CA ALA A 79 -14.38 -7.21 -2.53
C ALA A 79 -13.81 -6.79 -3.89
N THR A 80 -12.70 -6.05 -3.91
CA THR A 80 -11.96 -5.73 -5.13
C THR A 80 -10.54 -6.24 -5.01
N TYR A 81 -10.09 -6.93 -6.05
CA TYR A 81 -8.76 -7.52 -6.16
C TYR A 81 -7.96 -6.73 -7.18
N ALA A 82 -6.77 -6.30 -6.81
CA ALA A 82 -5.88 -5.54 -7.67
C ALA A 82 -4.42 -5.86 -7.38
N GLY A 83 -3.49 -5.39 -8.22
CA GLY A 83 -2.07 -5.46 -7.92
C GLY A 83 -1.29 -4.35 -8.61
N ASP A 84 -0.11 -4.07 -8.08
CA ASP A 84 0.78 -3.07 -8.66
C ASP A 84 1.29 -3.56 -10.03
N PRO A 85 1.24 -2.74 -11.09
CA PRO A 85 1.74 -3.12 -12.39
C PRO A 85 3.26 -3.33 -12.34
N ARG A 86 3.76 -4.37 -13.02
CA ARG A 86 5.20 -4.49 -13.29
C ARG A 86 5.73 -3.29 -14.08
N ALA A 87 7.03 -3.04 -14.00
CA ALA A 87 7.70 -1.95 -14.73
C ALA A 87 7.62 -2.06 -16.28
N THR A 88 7.14 -3.19 -16.83
CA THR A 88 6.96 -3.34 -18.29
C THR A 88 5.90 -2.38 -18.83
N GLU A 89 6.14 -1.80 -20.00
CA GLU A 89 5.19 -0.87 -20.66
C GLU A 89 3.79 -1.49 -20.82
N GLN A 90 3.73 -2.78 -21.15
CA GLN A 90 2.46 -3.48 -21.32
C GLN A 90 1.67 -3.58 -20.01
N ALA A 91 2.32 -3.88 -18.87
CA ALA A 91 1.69 -3.90 -17.56
C ALA A 91 1.23 -2.50 -17.11
N GLN A 92 2.07 -1.48 -17.32
CA GLN A 92 1.72 -0.10 -16.98
C GLN A 92 0.48 0.39 -17.75
N LYS A 93 0.31 -0.02 -19.01
CA LYS A 93 -0.90 0.29 -19.81
C LYS A 93 -2.17 -0.43 -19.34
N MET A 94 -2.04 -1.51 -18.55
CA MET A 94 -3.19 -2.23 -17.98
C MET A 94 -3.69 -1.63 -16.67
N ALA A 95 -2.92 -0.72 -16.06
CA ALA A 95 -3.29 -0.08 -14.82
C ALA A 95 -4.49 0.84 -15.01
N ASP A 96 -5.40 0.83 -14.06
CA ASP A 96 -6.50 1.76 -14.01
C ASP A 96 -5.98 3.20 -13.76
N PRO A 97 -6.38 4.21 -14.55
CA PRO A 97 -5.82 5.56 -14.44
C PRO A 97 -6.06 6.25 -13.08
N GLN A 98 -7.06 5.84 -12.31
CA GLN A 98 -7.40 6.48 -11.04
C GLN A 98 -6.67 5.85 -9.87
N SER A 99 -6.63 4.51 -9.83
CA SER A 99 -5.99 3.76 -8.75
C SER A 99 -4.51 3.48 -9.00
N GLY A 100 -4.05 3.52 -10.25
CA GLY A 100 -2.70 3.12 -10.65
C GLY A 100 -2.46 1.61 -10.60
N MET A 101 -3.49 0.81 -10.28
CA MET A 101 -3.37 -0.64 -10.11
C MET A 101 -4.02 -1.41 -11.25
N ILE A 102 -3.54 -2.62 -11.50
CA ILE A 102 -4.17 -3.59 -12.41
C ILE A 102 -5.34 -4.24 -11.65
N LYS A 103 -6.58 -3.95 -12.05
CA LYS A 103 -7.76 -4.65 -11.52
C LYS A 103 -7.73 -6.12 -11.92
N LEU A 104 -7.80 -7.02 -10.96
CA LEU A 104 -7.82 -8.47 -11.20
C LEU A 104 -9.23 -9.04 -11.13
N GLY A 105 -10.12 -8.41 -10.38
CA GLY A 105 -11.49 -8.89 -10.24
C GLY A 105 -12.28 -8.11 -9.20
N GLU A 106 -13.58 -8.35 -9.15
CA GLU A 106 -14.44 -7.85 -8.08
C GLU A 106 -15.56 -8.84 -7.80
N ASN A 107 -16.01 -8.87 -6.55
CA ASN A 107 -17.16 -9.67 -6.15
C ASN A 107 -18.05 -8.84 -5.21
N LYS A 108 -19.33 -8.77 -5.56
CA LYS A 108 -20.35 -8.04 -4.81
C LYS A 108 -21.32 -9.04 -4.18
N GLN A 109 -21.47 -8.96 -2.87
CA GLN A 109 -22.42 -9.75 -2.09
C GLN A 109 -23.40 -8.82 -1.37
N THR A 110 -24.62 -9.30 -1.16
CA THR A 110 -25.66 -8.56 -0.43
C THR A 110 -26.20 -9.40 0.71
N LEU A 111 -26.35 -8.78 1.89
CA LEU A 111 -26.87 -9.40 3.11
C LEU A 111 -28.09 -8.62 3.61
N ASP A 112 -29.05 -9.30 4.22
CA ASP A 112 -30.22 -8.64 4.82
C ASP A 112 -29.89 -7.85 6.11
N GLY A 113 -28.68 -7.99 6.65
CA GLY A 113 -28.20 -7.33 7.86
C GLY A 113 -26.77 -7.74 8.21
N ALA A 114 -26.46 -7.86 9.49
CA ALA A 114 -25.21 -8.49 9.94
C ALA A 114 -25.14 -9.96 9.46
N GLY A 115 -23.95 -10.45 9.14
CA GLY A 115 -23.78 -11.79 8.60
C GLY A 115 -22.39 -12.03 8.02
N SER A 116 -22.13 -13.26 7.61
CA SER A 116 -20.85 -13.67 7.02
C SER A 116 -20.98 -13.83 5.52
N VAL A 117 -19.91 -13.51 4.79
CA VAL A 117 -19.75 -13.84 3.37
C VAL A 117 -18.42 -14.53 3.15
N VAL A 118 -18.40 -15.45 2.18
CA VAL A 118 -17.17 -16.06 1.69
C VAL A 118 -16.96 -15.59 0.26
N PHE A 119 -15.86 -14.91 0.02
CA PHE A 119 -15.43 -14.55 -1.31
C PHE A 119 -14.55 -15.66 -1.86
N GLN A 120 -15.05 -16.35 -2.88
CA GLN A 120 -14.27 -17.34 -3.63
C GLN A 120 -13.25 -16.62 -4.54
N ASP A 121 -12.26 -17.38 -5.00
CA ASP A 121 -11.14 -16.89 -5.79
C ASP A 121 -11.38 -16.97 -7.32
N ASP A 122 -12.58 -17.34 -7.73
CA ASP A 122 -13.01 -17.55 -9.11
C ASP A 122 -13.16 -16.25 -9.91
N VAL A 123 -13.44 -15.14 -9.22
CA VAL A 123 -13.52 -13.80 -9.83
C VAL A 123 -12.16 -13.20 -10.18
N ILE A 124 -11.06 -13.81 -9.72
CA ILE A 124 -9.71 -13.28 -9.94
C ILE A 124 -9.22 -13.73 -11.32
N ASP A 125 -8.93 -12.76 -12.19
CA ASP A 125 -8.34 -13.00 -13.50
C ASP A 125 -6.87 -13.45 -13.36
N LYS A 126 -6.70 -14.78 -13.33
CA LYS A 126 -5.40 -15.44 -13.21
C LYS A 126 -4.47 -15.12 -14.37
N THR A 127 -5.00 -14.71 -15.54
CA THR A 127 -4.19 -14.38 -16.71
C THR A 127 -3.45 -13.04 -16.55
N ARG A 128 -3.90 -12.20 -15.62
CA ARG A 128 -3.28 -10.89 -15.34
C ARG A 128 -2.25 -10.94 -14.21
N LEU A 129 -2.10 -12.07 -13.52
CA LEU A 129 -1.17 -12.20 -12.38
C LEU A 129 0.29 -12.01 -12.79
N ASP A 130 0.67 -12.42 -14.01
CA ASP A 130 2.03 -12.21 -14.51
C ASP A 130 2.32 -10.72 -14.82
N SER A 131 1.28 -9.89 -14.91
CA SER A 131 1.41 -8.44 -15.16
C SER A 131 1.55 -7.62 -13.87
N ILE A 132 1.35 -8.24 -12.71
CA ILE A 132 1.54 -7.56 -11.42
C ILE A 132 2.87 -7.96 -10.78
N VAL A 133 3.37 -7.06 -9.93
CA VAL A 133 4.46 -7.36 -9.00
C VAL A 133 3.87 -7.64 -7.62
N GLY A 134 4.37 -8.68 -6.96
CA GLY A 134 4.03 -8.98 -5.58
C GLY A 134 2.70 -9.68 -5.36
N GLU A 135 2.13 -9.42 -4.20
CA GLU A 135 0.87 -10.03 -3.74
C GLU A 135 -0.36 -9.31 -4.28
N VAL A 136 -1.46 -10.05 -4.41
CA VAL A 136 -2.77 -9.45 -4.74
C VAL A 136 -3.20 -8.56 -3.57
N GLN A 137 -3.52 -7.31 -3.86
CA GLN A 137 -4.17 -6.40 -2.93
C GLN A 137 -5.67 -6.69 -2.88
N LEU A 138 -6.19 -6.96 -1.68
CA LEU A 138 -7.62 -7.09 -1.43
C LEU A 138 -8.11 -5.85 -0.71
N THR A 139 -9.16 -5.24 -1.26
CA THR A 139 -9.94 -4.22 -0.56
C THR A 139 -11.36 -4.72 -0.33
N ILE A 140 -11.91 -4.45 0.84
CA ILE A 140 -13.32 -4.71 1.15
C ILE A 140 -13.98 -3.40 1.56
N ASN A 141 -15.01 -3.03 0.81
CA ASN A 141 -15.86 -1.89 1.10
C ASN A 141 -17.27 -2.38 1.47
N VAL A 142 -17.84 -1.78 2.51
CA VAL A 142 -19.17 -2.15 3.02
C VAL A 142 -20.03 -0.89 3.07
N THR A 143 -21.19 -0.96 2.44
CA THR A 143 -22.16 0.13 2.39
C THR A 143 -23.58 -0.40 2.56
N SER A 144 -24.57 0.47 2.71
CA SER A 144 -25.94 0.06 2.37
C SER A 144 -26.04 -0.23 0.87
N ALA A 145 -26.95 -1.12 0.48
CA ALA A 145 -27.11 -1.55 -0.91
C ALA A 145 -27.67 -0.46 -1.84
N LYS A 146 -28.24 0.60 -1.27
CA LYS A 146 -28.87 1.74 -1.97
C LYS A 146 -30.00 1.29 -2.90
N ALA A 147 -30.72 0.23 -2.53
CA ALA A 147 -31.85 -0.27 -3.28
C ALA A 147 -33.11 0.58 -3.04
N ALA A 148 -33.31 1.06 -1.81
CA ALA A 148 -34.41 1.92 -1.40
C ALA A 148 -33.93 3.32 -0.96
N ALA A 149 -32.73 3.45 -0.41
CA ALA A 149 -32.11 4.74 -0.07
C ALA A 149 -31.17 5.25 -1.18
N SER A 150 -31.20 6.56 -1.47
CA SER A 150 -30.29 7.19 -2.45
C SER A 150 -28.85 7.34 -1.95
N GLU A 151 -28.65 7.27 -0.63
CA GLU A 151 -27.36 7.51 0.02
C GLU A 151 -26.89 6.29 0.81
N ASN A 152 -25.59 6.24 1.09
CA ASN A 152 -25.04 5.22 1.99
C ASN A 152 -25.49 5.52 3.43
N LEU A 153 -26.05 4.52 4.11
CA LEU A 153 -26.54 4.65 5.49
C LEU A 153 -25.51 4.18 6.53
N LEU A 154 -24.47 3.45 6.10
CA LEU A 154 -23.51 2.80 6.99
C LEU A 154 -22.16 3.49 6.96
N ALA A 155 -21.60 3.72 8.14
CA ALA A 155 -20.19 4.06 8.32
C ALA A 155 -19.43 2.78 8.70
N CYS A 156 -18.64 2.26 7.77
CA CYS A 156 -17.86 1.05 7.97
C CYS A 156 -16.37 1.35 7.78
N PRO A 157 -15.47 0.70 8.53
CA PRO A 157 -14.05 0.79 8.27
C PRO A 157 -13.74 0.17 6.90
N PHE A 158 -12.83 0.81 6.17
CA PHE A 158 -12.29 0.26 4.93
C PHE A 158 -11.23 -0.79 5.28
N TYR A 159 -11.36 -2.00 4.72
CA TYR A 159 -10.36 -3.04 4.88
C TYR A 159 -9.45 -3.07 3.66
N TRP A 160 -8.14 -3.07 3.88
CA TRP A 160 -7.14 -3.19 2.83
C TRP A 160 -5.90 -3.91 3.35
N LYS A 161 -5.62 -5.09 2.77
CA LYS A 161 -4.42 -5.91 3.01
C LYS A 161 -4.08 -6.72 1.76
N THR A 162 -2.98 -7.47 1.80
CA THR A 162 -2.73 -8.50 0.78
C THR A 162 -3.71 -9.66 0.93
N LEU A 163 -4.00 -10.37 -0.16
CA LEU A 163 -4.84 -11.55 -0.18
C LEU A 163 -4.23 -12.68 0.67
N ALA A 164 -2.90 -12.78 0.68
CA ALA A 164 -2.16 -13.74 1.48
C ALA A 164 -2.34 -13.56 3.01
N GLU A 165 -2.47 -12.31 3.46
CA GLU A 165 -2.78 -11.98 4.86
C GLU A 165 -4.26 -12.21 5.14
N ALA A 166 -5.12 -11.64 4.29
CA ALA A 166 -6.58 -11.71 4.42
C ALA A 166 -7.11 -13.14 4.49
N SER A 167 -6.55 -14.07 3.71
CA SER A 167 -6.99 -15.47 3.69
C SER A 167 -6.69 -16.23 4.99
N LYS A 168 -5.83 -15.69 5.85
CA LYS A 168 -5.45 -16.28 7.15
C LYS A 168 -6.17 -15.60 8.32
N GLU A 169 -6.84 -14.49 8.06
CA GLU A 169 -7.52 -13.69 9.07
C GLU A 169 -8.98 -14.10 9.24
N HIS A 170 -9.49 -13.86 10.44
CA HIS A 170 -10.93 -13.78 10.66
C HIS A 170 -11.35 -12.31 10.51
N ILE A 171 -11.64 -11.89 9.28
CA ILE A 171 -11.92 -10.49 8.98
C ILE A 171 -13.27 -10.11 9.58
N GLN A 172 -13.26 -9.10 10.46
CA GLN A 172 -14.47 -8.53 11.04
C GLN A 172 -14.57 -7.05 10.68
N ILE A 173 -15.69 -6.67 10.07
CA ILE A 173 -16.00 -5.28 9.73
C ILE A 173 -17.19 -4.85 10.57
N ALA A 174 -16.91 -4.03 11.60
CA ALA A 174 -17.92 -3.46 12.48
C ALA A 174 -18.43 -2.14 11.90
N CYS A 175 -19.66 -2.15 11.41
CA CYS A 175 -20.32 -0.97 10.85
C CYS A 175 -21.25 -0.31 11.85
N THR A 176 -21.29 1.01 11.79
CA THR A 176 -22.22 1.87 12.52
C THR A 176 -23.01 2.72 11.53
N THR A 177 -23.83 3.63 12.04
CA THR A 177 -24.39 4.75 11.27
C THR A 177 -23.42 5.93 11.25
N PHE A 178 -23.55 6.81 10.26
CA PHE A 178 -22.80 8.08 10.26
C PHE A 178 -23.11 9.01 11.43
N ALA A 179 -24.26 8.83 12.10
CA ALA A 179 -24.60 9.61 13.29
C ALA A 179 -23.77 9.17 14.51
N GLU A 180 -23.53 7.87 14.66
CA GLU A 180 -22.74 7.30 15.77
C GLU A 180 -21.25 7.66 15.72
N VAL A 181 -20.71 7.95 14.53
CA VAL A 181 -19.30 8.37 14.39
C VAL A 181 -19.08 9.82 14.85
N LYS A 182 -20.14 10.62 14.92
CA LYS A 182 -20.08 12.05 15.28
C LYS A 182 -20.31 12.31 16.77
N GLU A 183 -20.67 11.28 17.53
CA GLU A 183 -20.84 11.31 19.00
C GLU A 183 -19.50 11.09 19.71
#